data_AF-A0A356UC26-F1
#
_entry.id   AF-A0A356UC26-F1
#
_cell.length_a   1.000
_cell.length_b   1.000
_cell.length_c   1.000
_cell.angle_alpha   90.00
_cell.angle_beta   90.00
_cell.angle_gamma   90.00
#
_symmetry.space_group_name_H-M   'P 1'
#
loop_
_entity.id
_entity.type
_entity.pdbx_description
1 polymer ?
#
loop_
_entity_poly.entity_id
_entity_poly.type
_entity_poly.pdbx_seq_one_letter_code
_entity_poly.pdbx_strand_id
1 'polypeptide(L)'
;MVGDITANEVELLNAYHLLSPVSRKEHHDYMRYLLCKQYKREVMVAVFNNKLLHNLFHSLLHIAEKEDINLEQVTKRVFQIKELYYAIFEQVHCKYSEHVEDLDSNELVKEFGRNSFNNLDRAIRGKNQDLIRYEIINFYQEFNKLSKKKDARNIIAV
;
A
#
# COMPACT_ATOMS: atom_id res chain seq x y z
N MET A 1 16.43 -6.27 -19.42
CA MET A 1 16.38 -6.56 -20.87
C MET A 1 15.48 -5.51 -21.47
N VAL A 2 16.00 -4.66 -22.36
CA VAL A 2 15.14 -3.87 -23.24
C VAL A 2 14.58 -4.90 -24.22
N GLY A 3 13.29 -5.23 -24.08
CA GLY A 3 12.61 -6.09 -25.04
C GLY A 3 12.56 -5.42 -26.41
N ASP A 4 12.31 -6.20 -27.46
CA ASP A 4 12.18 -5.66 -28.81
C ASP A 4 11.13 -4.54 -28.84
N ILE A 5 11.53 -3.37 -29.36
CA ILE A 5 10.66 -2.21 -29.49
C ILE A 5 9.53 -2.58 -30.45
N THR A 6 8.30 -2.45 -29.97
CA THR A 6 7.08 -2.70 -30.74
C THR A 6 6.80 -1.55 -31.70
N ALA A 7 6.03 -1.83 -32.76
CA ALA A 7 5.61 -0.79 -33.71
C ALA A 7 4.87 0.38 -33.03
N ASN A 8 4.09 0.09 -31.98
CA ASN A 8 3.38 1.10 -31.20
C ASN A 8 4.34 2.03 -30.43
N GLU A 9 5.44 1.50 -29.89
CA GLU A 9 6.45 2.31 -29.19
C GLU A 9 7.22 3.20 -30.16
N VAL A 10 7.50 2.71 -31.39
CA VAL A 10 8.08 3.53 -32.46
C VAL A 10 7.13 4.66 -32.88
N GLU A 11 5.84 4.35 -33.04
CA GLU A 11 4.82 5.36 -33.37
C GLU A 11 4.72 6.44 -32.29
N LEU A 12 4.72 6.05 -31.02
CA LEU A 12 4.69 6.98 -29.89
C LEU A 12 5.91 7.92 -29.88
N LEU A 13 7.11 7.37 -30.11
CA LEU A 13 8.34 8.16 -30.19
C LEU A 13 8.32 9.14 -31.36
N ASN A 14 7.88 8.69 -32.53
CA ASN A 14 7.74 9.54 -33.71
C ASN A 14 6.76 10.70 -33.45
N ALA A 15 5.59 10.41 -32.85
CA ALA A 15 4.62 11.44 -32.48
C ALA A 15 5.19 12.43 -31.45
N TYR A 16 5.90 11.93 -30.44
CA TYR A 16 6.54 12.77 -29.41
C TYR A 16 7.57 13.74 -30.00
N HIS A 17 8.31 13.33 -31.03
CA HIS A 17 9.28 14.21 -31.71
C HIS A 17 8.62 15.36 -32.47
N LEU A 18 7.37 15.23 -32.89
CA LEU A 18 6.61 16.31 -33.54
C LEU A 18 6.08 17.35 -32.55
N LEU A 19 6.02 17.02 -31.25
CA LEU A 19 5.52 17.93 -30.23
C LEU A 19 6.44 19.14 -30.02
N SER A 20 5.83 20.31 -29.79
CA SER A 20 6.53 21.50 -29.32
C SER A 20 7.14 21.26 -27.93
N PRO A 21 8.16 22.03 -27.51
CA PRO A 21 8.73 21.91 -26.16
C PRO A 21 7.69 22.04 -25.03
N VAL A 22 6.68 22.90 -25.21
CA VAL A 22 5.59 23.09 -24.24
C VAL A 22 4.73 21.82 -24.16
N SER A 23 4.29 21.30 -25.31
CA SER A 23 3.47 20.10 -25.38
C SER A 23 4.19 18.84 -24.88
N ARG A 24 5.52 18.76 -25.06
CA ARG A 24 6.35 17.69 -24.48
C ARG A 24 6.36 17.73 -22.95
N LYS A 25 6.43 18.93 -22.36
CA LYS A 25 6.34 19.12 -20.91
C LYS A 25 4.97 18.69 -20.40
N GLU A 26 3.89 19.14 -21.02
CA GLU A 26 2.53 18.74 -20.66
C GLU A 26 2.31 17.23 -20.76
N HIS A 27 2.83 16.60 -21.82
CA HIS A 27 2.80 15.15 -21.98
C HIS A 27 3.55 14.45 -20.83
N HIS A 28 4.74 14.94 -20.46
CA HIS A 28 5.50 14.39 -19.34
C HIS A 28 4.75 14.52 -18.00
N ASP A 29 4.15 15.68 -17.75
CA ASP A 29 3.35 15.93 -16.54
C ASP A 29 2.13 15.00 -16.48
N TYR A 30 1.47 14.77 -17.63
CA TYR A 30 0.36 13.82 -17.73
C TYR A 30 0.78 12.37 -17.51
N MET A 31 1.92 11.96 -18.08
CA MET A 31 2.49 10.63 -17.86
C MET A 31 2.81 10.40 -16.38
N ARG A 32 3.45 11.38 -15.73
CA ARG A 32 3.73 11.36 -14.30
C ARG A 32 2.44 11.23 -13.49
N TYR A 33 1.42 11.99 -13.85
CA TYR A 33 0.10 11.92 -13.23
C TYR A 33 -0.53 10.51 -13.35
N LEU A 34 -0.50 9.91 -14.55
CA LEU A 34 -1.02 8.56 -14.78
C LEU A 34 -0.26 7.50 -13.96
N LEU A 35 1.07 7.59 -13.93
CA LEU A 35 1.92 6.71 -13.12
C LEU A 35 1.59 6.82 -11.63
N CYS A 36 1.43 8.03 -11.10
CA CYS A 36 1.01 8.24 -9.71
C CYS A 36 -0.38 7.65 -9.42
N LYS A 37 -1.33 7.79 -10.35
CA LYS A 37 -2.68 7.22 -10.23
C LYS A 37 -2.64 5.69 -10.23
N GLN A 38 -1.83 5.11 -11.10
CA GLN A 38 -1.65 3.66 -11.18
C GLN A 38 -0.94 3.11 -9.94
N TYR A 39 0.12 3.77 -9.48
CA TYR A 39 0.85 3.45 -8.26
C TYR A 39 -0.10 3.31 -7.05
N LYS A 40 -0.90 4.35 -6.78
CA LYS A 40 -1.86 4.35 -5.66
C LYS A 40 -2.82 3.16 -5.72
N ARG A 41 -3.29 2.82 -6.92
CA ARG A 41 -4.17 1.66 -7.12
C ARG A 41 -3.43 0.35 -6.89
N GLU A 42 -2.23 0.20 -7.45
CA GLU A 42 -1.44 -1.02 -7.33
C GLU A 42 -1.02 -1.29 -5.90
N VAL A 43 -0.53 -0.29 -5.14
CA VAL A 43 -0.18 -0.49 -3.73
C VAL A 43 -1.42 -0.91 -2.93
N MET A 44 -2.57 -0.24 -3.13
CA MET A 44 -3.80 -0.54 -2.40
C MET A 44 -4.20 -2.00 -2.61
N VAL A 45 -4.18 -2.46 -3.86
CA VAL A 45 -4.52 -3.85 -4.19
C VAL A 45 -3.46 -4.82 -3.66
N ALA A 46 -2.17 -4.51 -3.85
CA ALA A 46 -1.08 -5.39 -3.46
C ALA A 46 -1.07 -5.66 -1.96
N VAL A 47 -1.33 -4.63 -1.14
CA VAL A 47 -1.34 -4.74 0.33
C VAL A 47 -2.70 -5.24 0.84
N PHE A 48 -3.80 -4.55 0.53
CA PHE A 48 -5.09 -4.82 1.18
C PHE A 48 -5.84 -6.01 0.59
N ASN A 49 -5.46 -6.51 -0.59
CA ASN A 49 -6.03 -7.74 -1.15
C ASN A 49 -5.05 -8.92 -1.10
N ASN A 50 -3.95 -8.79 -0.34
CA ASN A 50 -3.00 -9.87 -0.16
C ASN A 50 -3.57 -10.98 0.74
N LYS A 51 -3.76 -12.18 0.18
CA LYS A 51 -4.33 -13.32 0.91
C LYS A 51 -3.52 -13.71 2.16
N LEU A 52 -2.19 -13.60 2.11
CA LEU A 52 -1.34 -13.95 3.24
C LEU A 52 -1.48 -12.95 4.38
N LEU A 53 -1.52 -11.65 4.08
CA LEU A 53 -1.81 -10.63 5.10
C LEU A 53 -3.19 -10.86 5.72
N HIS A 54 -4.23 -11.11 4.92
CA HIS A 54 -5.56 -11.44 5.43
C HIS A 54 -5.55 -12.61 6.40
N ASN A 55 -4.83 -13.69 6.05
CA ASN A 55 -4.72 -14.87 6.92
C ASN A 55 -3.98 -14.56 8.23
N LEU A 56 -2.91 -13.76 8.18
CA LEU A 56 -2.17 -13.36 9.38
C LEU A 56 -3.01 -12.46 10.29
N PHE A 57 -3.75 -11.52 9.72
CA PHE A 57 -4.67 -10.64 10.43
C PHE A 57 -5.82 -11.42 11.08
N HIS A 58 -6.41 -12.38 10.35
CA HIS A 58 -7.40 -13.28 10.90
C HIS A 58 -6.81 -14.10 12.06
N SER A 59 -5.61 -14.68 11.89
CA SER A 59 -4.93 -15.37 12.98
C SER A 59 -4.65 -14.47 14.19
N LEU A 60 -4.34 -13.19 13.99
CA LEU A 60 -4.11 -12.23 15.07
C LEU A 60 -5.41 -11.95 15.84
N LEU A 61 -6.52 -11.80 15.13
CA LEU A 61 -7.85 -11.62 15.73
C LEU A 61 -8.22 -12.82 16.62
N HIS A 62 -8.03 -14.04 16.12
CA HIS A 62 -8.25 -15.27 16.91
C HIS A 62 -7.42 -15.33 18.20
N ILE A 63 -6.20 -14.77 18.19
CA ILE A 63 -5.39 -14.67 19.42
C ILE A 63 -6.01 -13.65 20.38
N ALA A 64 -6.51 -12.53 19.86
CA ALA A 64 -7.14 -11.48 20.66
C ALA A 64 -8.50 -11.89 21.26
N GLU A 65 -9.22 -12.84 20.65
CA GLU A 65 -10.51 -13.32 21.17
C GLU A 65 -10.38 -14.22 22.41
N LYS A 66 -9.18 -14.77 22.69
CA LYS A 66 -8.94 -15.61 23.86
C LYS A 66 -8.95 -14.82 25.15
N GLU A 67 -9.64 -15.31 26.18
CA GLU A 67 -9.75 -14.68 27.51
C GLU A 67 -8.39 -14.21 28.03
N ASP A 68 -7.39 -15.10 28.07
CA ASP A 68 -6.00 -14.78 28.35
C ASP A 68 -5.16 -14.63 27.07
N ILE A 69 -4.69 -13.41 26.82
CA ILE A 69 -3.84 -13.10 25.67
C ILE A 69 -2.38 -13.46 25.97
N ASN A 70 -1.82 -14.38 25.20
CA ASN A 70 -0.38 -14.63 25.20
C ASN A 70 0.35 -13.50 24.43
N LEU A 71 0.95 -12.57 25.18
CA LEU A 71 1.67 -11.41 24.63
C LEU A 71 2.81 -11.79 23.69
N GLU A 72 3.52 -12.90 23.94
CA GLU A 72 4.61 -13.36 23.08
C GLU A 72 4.07 -13.81 21.71
N GLN A 73 2.94 -14.53 21.71
CA GLN A 73 2.28 -14.94 20.47
C GLN A 73 1.76 -13.73 19.68
N VAL A 74 1.15 -12.75 20.35
CA VAL A 74 0.72 -11.50 19.72
C VAL A 74 1.92 -10.78 19.10
N THR A 75 2.98 -10.57 19.87
CA THR A 75 4.18 -9.85 19.41
C THR A 75 4.80 -10.50 18.18
N LYS A 76 4.95 -11.84 18.20
CA LYS A 76 5.46 -12.59 17.05
C LYS A 76 4.56 -12.43 15.81
N ARG A 77 3.25 -12.51 15.99
CA ARG A 77 2.29 -12.39 14.87
C ARG A 77 2.28 -10.98 14.27
N VAL A 78 2.33 -9.96 15.13
CA VAL A 78 2.38 -8.56 14.71
C VAL A 78 3.66 -8.27 13.94
N PHE A 79 4.79 -8.78 14.40
CA PHE A 79 6.06 -8.67 13.69
C PHE A 79 5.97 -9.29 12.29
N GLN A 80 5.44 -10.51 12.15
CA GLN A 80 5.24 -11.15 10.84
C GLN A 80 4.35 -10.33 9.90
N ILE A 81 3.27 -9.75 10.42
CA ILE A 81 2.37 -8.88 9.65
C ILE A 81 3.13 -7.63 9.19
N LYS A 82 3.87 -6.99 10.09
CA LYS A 82 4.65 -5.78 9.83
C LYS A 82 5.69 -5.98 8.73
N GLU A 83 6.48 -7.05 8.83
CA GLU A 83 7.49 -7.40 7.84
C GLU A 83 6.85 -7.64 6.45
N LEU A 84 5.82 -8.48 6.39
CA LEU A 84 5.15 -8.78 5.11
C LEU A 84 4.48 -7.54 4.52
N TYR A 85 3.86 -6.72 5.36
CA TYR A 85 3.19 -5.49 4.96
C TYR A 85 4.15 -4.53 4.26
N TYR A 86 5.29 -4.23 4.92
CA TYR A 86 6.27 -3.31 4.38
C TYR A 86 7.04 -3.90 3.20
N ALA A 87 7.32 -5.22 3.18
CA ALA A 87 7.93 -5.85 2.03
C ALA A 87 7.07 -5.73 0.76
N ILE A 88 5.75 -5.96 0.86
CA ILE A 88 4.82 -5.79 -0.27
C ILE A 88 4.74 -4.32 -0.69
N PHE A 89 4.63 -3.41 0.28
CA PHE A 89 4.60 -1.98 0.02
C PHE A 89 5.85 -1.52 -0.73
N GLU A 90 7.03 -1.86 -0.23
CA GLU A 90 8.32 -1.47 -0.79
C GLU A 90 8.53 -2.05 -2.18
N GLN A 91 8.13 -3.30 -2.41
CA GLN A 91 8.20 -3.91 -3.74
C GLN A 91 7.44 -3.08 -4.79
N VAL A 92 6.23 -2.62 -4.46
CA VAL A 92 5.46 -1.77 -5.38
C VAL A 92 6.06 -0.36 -5.42
N HIS A 93 6.47 0.21 -4.29
CA HIS A 93 7.06 1.54 -4.23
C HIS A 93 8.30 1.67 -5.12
N CYS A 94 9.26 0.73 -5.01
CA CYS A 94 10.49 0.73 -5.80
C CYS A 94 10.22 0.70 -7.31
N LYS A 95 9.22 -0.07 -7.76
CA LYS A 95 8.82 -0.13 -9.18
C LYS A 95 8.46 1.25 -9.76
N TYR A 96 7.91 2.15 -8.95
CA TYR A 96 7.46 3.47 -9.43
C TYR A 96 8.42 4.61 -9.08
N SER A 97 9.09 4.53 -7.93
CA SER A 97 10.03 5.58 -7.50
C SER A 97 11.27 5.67 -8.40
N GLU A 98 11.61 4.61 -9.12
CA GLU A 98 12.63 4.61 -10.18
C GLU A 98 12.26 5.49 -11.39
N HIS A 99 10.96 5.78 -11.59
CA HIS A 99 10.46 6.49 -12.78
C HIS A 99 9.74 7.81 -12.45
N VAL A 100 9.41 8.04 -11.18
CA VAL A 100 8.73 9.23 -10.70
C VAL A 100 9.52 9.82 -9.54
N GLU A 101 10.31 10.85 -9.82
CA GLU A 101 11.00 11.64 -8.78
C GLU A 101 9.97 12.20 -7.79
N ASP A 102 10.28 12.26 -6.50
CA ASP A 102 9.36 12.75 -5.46
C ASP A 102 7.97 12.06 -5.47
N LEU A 103 7.92 10.77 -5.82
CA LEU A 103 6.71 9.97 -5.66
C LEU A 103 6.23 10.08 -4.21
N ASP A 104 5.03 10.65 -4.04
CA ASP A 104 4.52 11.12 -2.75
C ASP A 104 4.72 10.09 -1.65
N SER A 105 5.62 10.44 -0.72
CA SER A 105 6.06 9.57 0.36
C SER A 105 5.02 9.45 1.49
N ASN A 106 3.94 10.23 1.43
CA ASN A 106 2.82 10.17 2.36
C ASN A 106 1.61 9.43 1.78
N GLU A 107 1.86 8.22 1.26
CA GLU A 107 0.81 7.36 0.76
C GLU A 107 -0.07 6.83 1.91
N LEU A 108 -1.40 6.89 1.72
CA LEU A 108 -2.42 6.38 2.65
C LEU A 108 -2.05 5.02 3.26
N VAL A 109 -1.48 4.12 2.45
CA VAL A 109 -1.11 2.77 2.86
C VAL A 109 0.05 2.83 3.87
N LYS A 110 1.12 3.55 3.56
CA LYS A 110 2.26 3.73 4.47
C LYS A 110 1.84 4.40 5.78
N GLU A 111 1.02 5.43 5.71
CA GLU A 111 0.51 6.16 6.88
C GLU A 111 -0.38 5.27 7.76
N PHE A 112 -1.33 4.56 7.13
CA PHE A 112 -2.17 3.58 7.81
C PHE A 112 -1.33 2.53 8.55
N GLY A 113 -0.40 1.86 7.85
CA GLY A 113 0.48 0.87 8.47
C GLY A 113 1.29 1.47 9.62
N ARG A 114 1.91 2.64 9.41
CA ARG A 114 2.71 3.32 10.45
C ARG A 114 1.88 3.59 11.70
N ASN A 115 0.68 4.15 11.55
CA ASN A 115 -0.18 4.51 12.68
C ASN A 115 -0.67 3.26 13.41
N SER A 116 -1.21 2.28 12.70
CA SER A 116 -1.75 1.06 13.31
C SER A 116 -0.66 0.24 14.03
N PHE A 117 0.52 0.05 13.42
CA PHE A 117 1.61 -0.66 14.10
C PHE A 117 2.14 0.11 15.30
N ASN A 118 2.24 1.44 15.22
CA ASN A 118 2.71 2.24 16.37
C ASN A 118 1.74 2.19 17.55
N ASN A 119 0.43 2.24 17.30
CA ASN A 119 -0.58 2.11 18.35
C ASN A 119 -0.48 0.73 19.02
N LEU A 120 -0.36 -0.32 18.20
CA LEU A 120 -0.24 -1.68 18.70
C LEU A 120 1.05 -1.91 19.49
N ASP A 121 2.18 -1.41 18.99
CA ASP A 121 3.48 -1.47 19.66
C ASP A 121 3.44 -0.75 21.02
N ARG A 122 2.74 0.39 21.11
CA ARG A 122 2.51 1.10 22.38
C ARG A 122 1.66 0.28 23.35
N ALA A 123 0.57 -0.32 22.87
CA ALA A 123 -0.29 -1.17 23.69
C ALA A 123 0.46 -2.40 24.24
N ILE A 124 1.26 -3.06 23.39
CA ILE A 124 2.10 -4.21 23.77
C ILE A 124 3.13 -3.82 24.83
N ARG A 125 3.82 -2.69 24.65
CA ARG A 125 4.80 -2.18 25.63
C ARG A 125 4.14 -1.83 26.97
N GLY A 126 2.92 -1.30 26.92
CA GLY A 126 2.12 -1.00 28.11
C GLY A 126 1.57 -2.24 28.83
N LYS A 127 1.66 -3.44 28.23
CA LYS A 127 1.11 -4.71 28.75
C LYS A 127 -0.38 -4.66 29.11
N ASN A 128 -1.11 -3.69 28.56
CA ASN A 128 -2.54 -3.53 28.79
C ASN A 128 -3.30 -4.44 27.81
N GLN A 129 -3.77 -5.60 28.28
CA GLN A 129 -4.42 -6.61 27.43
C GLN A 129 -5.71 -6.09 26.79
N ASP A 130 -6.51 -5.29 27.50
CA ASP A 130 -7.73 -4.70 26.96
C ASP A 130 -7.43 -3.73 25.82
N LEU A 131 -6.41 -2.89 26.00
CA LEU A 131 -5.95 -1.97 24.96
C LEU A 131 -5.37 -2.73 23.76
N ILE A 132 -4.61 -3.79 23.98
CA ILE A 132 -4.07 -4.63 22.90
C ILE A 132 -5.22 -5.25 22.09
N ARG A 133 -6.22 -5.81 22.77
CA ARG A 133 -7.41 -6.37 22.12
C ARG A 133 -8.15 -5.32 21.31
N TYR A 134 -8.36 -4.14 21.88
CA TYR A 134 -8.99 -3.02 21.19
C TYR A 134 -8.22 -2.63 19.92
N GLU A 135 -6.90 -2.44 20.00
CA GLU A 135 -6.07 -2.04 18.86
C GLU A 135 -6.03 -3.13 17.78
N ILE A 136 -5.99 -4.43 18.15
CA ILE A 136 -6.05 -5.54 17.18
C ILE A 136 -7.38 -5.51 16.42
N ILE A 137 -8.50 -5.36 17.14
CA ILE A 137 -9.83 -5.32 16.53
C ILE A 137 -9.96 -4.11 15.62
N ASN A 138 -9.54 -2.92 16.08
CA ASN A 138 -9.60 -1.70 15.28
C ASN A 138 -8.75 -1.82 14.01
N PHE A 139 -7.51 -2.29 14.14
CA PHE A 139 -6.61 -2.49 13.00
C PHE A 139 -7.23 -3.47 11.98
N TYR A 140 -7.77 -4.60 12.44
CA TYR A 140 -8.43 -5.57 11.57
C TYR A 140 -9.64 -4.98 10.83
N GLN A 141 -10.48 -4.20 11.51
CA GLN A 141 -11.66 -3.58 10.93
C GLN A 141 -11.29 -2.53 9.88
N GLU A 142 -10.32 -1.66 10.18
CA GLU A 142 -9.84 -0.64 9.25
C GLU A 142 -9.14 -1.25 8.03
N PHE A 143 -8.31 -2.29 8.24
CA PHE A 143 -7.69 -3.04 7.17
C PHE A 143 -8.74 -3.63 6.21
N ASN A 144 -9.78 -4.25 6.78
CA ASN A 144 -10.89 -4.78 5.99
C ASN A 144 -11.68 -3.69 5.25
N LYS A 145 -11.90 -2.54 5.88
CA LYS A 145 -12.55 -1.39 5.23
C LYS A 145 -11.76 -0.93 4.01
N LEU A 146 -10.43 -0.88 4.10
CA LEU A 146 -9.56 -0.53 2.98
C LEU A 146 -9.54 -1.61 1.89
N SER A 147 -9.56 -2.90 2.25
CA SER A 147 -9.67 -4.01 1.28
C SER A 147 -10.99 -4.01 0.50
N LYS A 148 -12.08 -3.56 1.14
CA LYS A 148 -13.43 -3.51 0.56
C LYS A 148 -13.69 -2.24 -0.24
N LYS A 149 -12.79 -1.25 -0.23
CA LYS A 149 -12.81 -0.14 -1.19
C LYS A 149 -12.45 -0.67 -2.59
N LYS A 150 -13.33 -1.48 -3.16
CA LYS A 150 -13.38 -1.74 -4.59
C LYS A 150 -13.71 -0.40 -5.24
N ASP A 151 -12.79 0.09 -6.06
CA ASP A 151 -13.00 1.20 -6.99
C ASP A 151 -13.26 2.56 -6.34
N ALA A 152 -12.18 3.32 -6.15
CA ALA A 152 -12.24 4.78 -6.27
C ALA A 152 -12.48 5.20 -7.75
N ARG A 153 -13.52 4.64 -8.40
CA ARG A 153 -14.03 5.11 -9.69
C ARG A 153 -14.74 6.47 -9.58
N ASN A 154 -14.86 7.03 -8.37
CA ASN A 154 -15.53 8.32 -8.14
C ASN A 154 -14.57 9.50 -7.94
N ILE A 155 -13.30 9.40 -8.35
CA ILE A 155 -12.43 10.57 -8.43
C ILE A 155 -11.85 10.62 -9.83
N ILE A 156 -12.66 11.15 -10.77
CA ILE A 156 -12.37 12.16 -11.81
C ILE A 156 -13.49 12.06 -12.84
N ALA A 157 -14.55 12.81 -12.57
CA ALA A 157 -15.34 13.45 -13.59
C ALA A 157 -15.28 14.94 -13.27
N VAL A 158 -14.23 15.62 -13.78
CA VAL A 158 -14.20 17.03 -14.14
C VAL A 158 -13.22 17.15 -15.30
#